data_AF-A0A961PBA2-F1
#
_entry.id   AF-A0A961PBA2-F1
#
_cell.length_a   1.000
_cell.length_b   1.000
_cell.length_c   1.000
_cell.angle_alpha   90.00
_cell.angle_beta   90.00
_cell.angle_gamma   90.00
#
_symmetry.space_group_name_H-M   'P 1'
#
loop_
_entity.id
_entity.type
_entity.pdbx_description
1 polymer ?
#
loop_
_entity_poly.entity_id
_entity_poly.type
_entity_poly.pdbx_seq_one_letter_code
_entity_poly.pdbx_strand_id
1 'polypeptide(L)'
;MTLPAVTFSDDQAEAHDRVADLLRGAGVDIDEGTTLPAGRGSGVLAVIGKAGSGKTMLLAELTKALAEAGVETVSGDWEGKRSAQRRTLAILAPTNKAASVLRHRGVPA
;
A
#
# COMPACT_ATOMS: atom_id res chain seq x y z
N MET A 1 9.04 -21.80 8.38
CA MET A 1 10.22 -20.92 8.38
C MET A 1 9.70 -19.50 8.51
N THR A 2 9.96 -18.85 9.65
CA THR A 2 9.59 -17.44 9.87
C THR A 2 10.57 -16.60 9.07
N LEU A 3 10.09 -15.91 8.02
CA LEU A 3 10.92 -14.95 7.30
C LEU A 3 11.30 -13.82 8.28
N PRO A 4 12.54 -13.32 8.28
CA PRO A 4 12.90 -12.19 9.12
C PRO A 4 12.01 -10.99 8.80
N ALA A 5 11.58 -10.28 9.85
CA ALA A 5 10.80 -9.05 9.70
C ALA A 5 11.59 -8.05 8.85
N VAL A 6 10.91 -7.44 7.87
CA VAL A 6 11.52 -6.42 7.02
C VAL A 6 11.95 -5.25 7.90
N THR A 7 13.22 -4.87 7.82
CA THR A 7 13.75 -3.70 8.53
C THR A 7 13.94 -2.58 7.53
N PHE A 8 13.25 -1.46 7.75
CA PHE A 8 13.39 -0.26 6.95
C PHE A 8 14.66 0.51 7.29
N SER A 9 15.23 1.19 6.29
CA SER A 9 16.17 2.29 6.56
C SER A 9 15.42 3.50 7.11
N ASP A 10 16.13 4.46 7.70
CA ASP A 10 15.55 5.69 8.24
C ASP A 10 14.66 6.43 7.21
N ASP A 11 15.16 6.63 5.99
CA ASP A 11 14.39 7.27 4.90
C ASP A 11 13.11 6.48 4.52
N GLN A 12 13.14 5.15 4.64
CA GLN A 12 12.01 4.30 4.32
C GLN A 12 10.99 4.31 5.45
N ALA A 13 11.44 4.33 6.70
CA ALA A 13 10.60 4.48 7.88
C ALA A 13 9.89 5.84 7.85
N GLU A 14 10.60 6.93 7.55
CA GLU A 14 9.97 8.25 7.42
C GLU A 14 8.93 8.28 6.28
N ALA A 15 9.25 7.67 5.13
CA ALA A 15 8.30 7.57 4.03
C ALA A 15 7.07 6.71 4.40
N HIS A 16 7.27 5.63 5.15
CA HIS A 16 6.20 4.79 5.68
C HIS A 16 5.30 5.59 6.63
N ASP A 17 5.87 6.27 7.61
CA ASP A 17 5.14 7.05 8.62
C ASP A 17 4.27 8.13 7.98
N ARG A 18 4.81 8.86 6.99
CA ARG A 18 4.05 9.87 6.25
C ARG A 18 2.87 9.28 5.48
N VAL A 19 3.01 8.08 4.92
CA VAL A 19 1.92 7.38 4.23
C VAL A 19 0.89 6.86 5.24
N ALA A 20 1.34 6.29 6.36
CA ALA A 20 0.49 5.82 7.44
C ALA A 20 -0.38 6.96 8.00
N ASP A 21 0.19 8.13 8.24
CA ASP A 21 -0.54 9.32 8.71
C ASP A 21 -1.63 9.77 7.73
N LEU A 22 -1.32 9.79 6.43
CA LEU A 22 -2.30 10.14 5.40
C LEU A 22 -3.45 9.13 5.33
N LEU A 23 -3.13 7.83 5.41
CA LEU A 23 -4.12 6.75 5.42
C LEU A 23 -4.99 6.80 6.68
N ARG A 24 -4.42 7.09 7.86
CA ARG A 24 -5.15 7.28 9.10
C ARG A 24 -6.19 8.39 8.96
N GLY A 25 -5.84 9.51 8.30
CA GLY A 25 -6.77 10.59 7.99
C GLY A 25 -7.97 10.16 7.12
N ALA A 26 -7.80 9.12 6.29
CA ALA A 26 -8.87 8.51 5.49
C ALA A 26 -9.64 7.40 6.23
N GLY A 27 -9.23 7.04 7.44
CA GLY A 27 -9.82 5.96 8.25
C GLY A 27 -9.23 4.58 7.96
N VAL A 28 -7.96 4.50 7.54
CA VAL A 28 -7.24 3.23 7.35
C VAL A 28 -5.98 3.25 8.21
N ASP A 29 -5.89 2.37 9.20
CA ASP A 29 -4.72 2.24 10.07
C ASP A 29 -3.93 0.99 9.68
N ILE A 30 -2.81 1.19 8.98
CA ILE A 30 -1.96 0.11 8.50
C ILE A 30 -0.99 -0.42 9.57
N ASP A 31 -0.79 0.32 10.66
CA ASP A 31 0.07 -0.10 11.77
C ASP A 31 -0.70 -1.05 12.71
N GLU A 32 -1.96 -0.71 12.98
CA GLU A 32 -2.87 -1.53 13.78
C GLU A 32 -3.64 -2.58 12.95
N GLY A 33 -3.58 -2.50 11.62
CA GLY A 33 -4.29 -3.41 10.72
C GLY A 33 -5.82 -3.26 10.80
N THR A 34 -6.33 -2.04 10.95
CA THR A 34 -7.76 -1.78 11.13
C THR A 34 -8.29 -0.72 10.17
N THR A 35 -9.61 -0.70 9.97
CA THR A 35 -10.30 0.35 9.22
C THR A 35 -11.43 0.94 10.04
N LEU A 36 -11.62 2.24 9.88
CA LEU A 36 -12.68 3.04 10.48
C LEU A 36 -13.63 3.56 9.38
N PRO A 37 -14.80 4.11 9.74
CA PRO A 37 -15.63 4.85 8.79
C PRO A 37 -14.83 5.92 8.03
N ALA A 38 -15.28 6.26 6.82
CA ALA A 38 -14.49 7.08 5.91
C ALA A 38 -14.21 8.45 6.53
N GLY A 39 -12.94 8.75 6.76
CA GLY A 39 -12.51 10.06 7.20
C GLY A 39 -12.73 11.11 6.11
N ARG A 40 -12.55 12.38 6.48
CA ARG A 40 -12.50 13.49 5.50
C ARG A 40 -11.08 13.73 4.96
N GLY A 41 -10.09 12.98 5.44
CA GLY A 41 -8.71 13.11 4.99
C GLY A 41 -8.55 12.65 3.54
N SER A 42 -7.93 13.51 2.74
CA SER A 42 -7.48 13.19 1.39
C SER A 42 -6.15 13.91 1.16
N GLY A 43 -5.35 13.38 0.25
CA GLY A 43 -4.08 14.00 -0.10
C GLY A 43 -3.31 13.18 -1.13
N VAL A 44 -2.21 13.76 -1.58
CA VAL A 44 -1.31 13.15 -2.57
C VAL A 44 0.10 13.20 -2.01
N LEU A 45 0.81 12.08 -2.08
CA LEU A 45 2.21 11.96 -1.69
C LEU A 45 3.03 11.43 -2.87
N ALA A 46 4.28 11.89 -2.94
CA ALA A 46 5.27 11.36 -3.88
C ALA A 46 6.45 10.78 -3.09
N VAL A 47 6.62 9.46 -3.14
CA VAL A 47 7.79 8.77 -2.58
C VAL A 47 8.88 8.70 -3.63
N ILE A 48 9.91 9.52 -3.46
CA ILE A 48 11.05 9.62 -4.38
C ILE A 48 12.32 9.05 -3.73
N GLY A 49 13.29 8.66 -4.56
CA GLY A 49 14.56 8.12 -4.07
C GLY A 49 15.43 7.60 -5.19
N LYS A 50 16.72 7.44 -4.92
CA LYS A 50 17.72 6.96 -5.90
C LYS A 50 17.43 5.53 -6.35
N ALA A 51 18.09 5.10 -7.43
CA ALA A 51 18.07 3.69 -7.82
C ALA A 51 18.61 2.83 -6.65
N GLY A 52 17.98 1.68 -6.40
CA GLY A 52 18.37 0.81 -5.28
C GLY A 52 17.87 1.24 -3.90
N SER A 53 17.18 2.37 -3.74
CA SER A 53 16.69 2.84 -2.43
C SER A 53 15.52 2.03 -1.85
N GLY A 54 15.14 0.91 -2.46
CA GLY A 54 14.08 0.03 -1.95
C GLY A 54 12.64 0.50 -2.13
N LYS A 55 12.33 1.52 -2.95
CA LYS A 55 10.95 2.02 -3.18
C LYS A 55 9.94 0.92 -3.51
N THR A 56 10.33 -0.04 -4.35
CA THR A 56 9.47 -1.17 -4.72
C THR A 56 9.19 -2.10 -3.54
N MET A 57 10.17 -2.26 -2.64
CA MET A 57 9.98 -3.03 -1.41
C MET A 57 9.04 -2.29 -0.46
N LEU A 58 9.25 -0.98 -0.24
CA LEU A 58 8.34 -0.16 0.56
C LEU A 58 6.90 -0.21 0.03
N LEU A 59 6.70 -0.08 -1.29
CA LEU A 59 5.37 -0.20 -1.89
C LEU A 59 4.75 -1.59 -1.66
N ALA A 60 5.56 -2.66 -1.67
CA ALA A 60 5.08 -4.01 -1.41
C ALA A 60 4.63 -4.20 0.04
N GLU A 61 5.41 -3.71 1.01
CA GLU A 61 5.02 -3.75 2.42
C GLU A 61 3.78 -2.91 2.71
N LEU A 62 3.67 -1.70 2.14
CA LEU A 62 2.46 -0.88 2.25
C LEU A 62 1.23 -1.58 1.66
N THR A 63 1.38 -2.25 0.52
CA THR A 63 0.30 -3.01 -0.11
C THR A 63 -0.13 -4.17 0.77
N LYS A 64 0.83 -4.88 1.36
CA LYS A 64 0.56 -5.99 2.28
C LYS A 64 -0.18 -5.51 3.53
N ALA A 65 0.29 -4.43 4.16
CA ALA A 65 -0.36 -3.86 5.35
C ALA A 65 -1.79 -3.39 5.05
N LEU A 66 -2.03 -2.80 3.88
CA LEU A 66 -3.38 -2.44 3.43
C LEU A 66 -4.29 -3.68 3.27
N ALA A 67 -3.78 -4.76 2.68
CA ALA A 67 -4.52 -6.02 2.56
C ALA A 67 -4.82 -6.63 3.94
N GLU A 68 -3.87 -6.60 4.87
CA GLU A 68 -4.04 -7.05 6.26
C GLU A 68 -5.09 -6.21 7.02
N ALA A 69 -5.18 -4.90 6.74
CA ALA A 69 -6.23 -4.02 7.25
C ALA A 69 -7.62 -4.25 6.62
N GLY A 70 -7.75 -5.18 5.68
CA GLY A 70 -9.01 -5.50 4.99
C GLY A 70 -9.31 -4.62 3.77
N VAL A 71 -8.32 -3.92 3.23
CA VAL A 71 -8.46 -3.17 1.97
C VAL A 71 -8.29 -4.13 0.79
N GLU A 72 -9.30 -4.23 -0.06
CA GLU A 72 -9.30 -5.12 -1.21
C GLU A 72 -8.61 -4.49 -2.42
N THR A 73 -7.68 -5.19 -3.07
CA THR A 73 -7.17 -4.70 -4.36
C THR A 73 -8.24 -4.88 -5.44
N VAL A 74 -8.50 -3.82 -6.22
CA VAL A 74 -9.33 -3.92 -7.43
C VAL A 74 -8.46 -4.18 -8.67
N SER A 75 -8.95 -5.05 -9.56
CA SER A 75 -8.33 -5.28 -10.87
C SER A 75 -9.21 -4.71 -11.98
N GLY A 76 -8.64 -4.52 -13.17
CA GLY A 76 -9.40 -4.06 -14.34
C GLY A 76 -10.51 -5.03 -14.79
N ASP A 77 -10.39 -6.30 -14.43
CA ASP A 77 -11.31 -7.36 -14.89
C ASP A 77 -12.42 -7.68 -13.87
N TRP A 78 -12.27 -7.24 -12.61
CA TRP A 78 -13.27 -7.53 -11.57
C TRP A 78 -13.30 -6.46 -10.47
N GLU A 79 -14.47 -5.82 -10.34
CA GLU A 79 -14.79 -4.98 -9.20
C GLU A 79 -15.86 -5.69 -8.36
N GLY A 80 -15.54 -6.01 -7.10
CA GLY A 80 -16.46 -6.63 -6.17
C GLY A 80 -17.73 -5.80 -5.91
N LYS A 81 -18.78 -6.45 -5.43
CA LYS A 81 -20.08 -5.82 -5.18
C LYS A 81 -19.92 -4.62 -4.23
N ARG A 82 -20.42 -3.44 -4.63
CA ARG A 82 -20.35 -2.23 -3.82
C ARG A 82 -21.02 -2.46 -2.45
N SER A 83 -20.30 -2.13 -1.38
CA SER A 83 -20.77 -2.16 0.00
C SER A 83 -20.31 -0.90 0.71
N ALA A 84 -21.12 -0.38 1.64
CA ALA A 84 -20.84 0.85 2.36
C ALA A 84 -19.57 0.79 3.22
N GLN A 85 -19.14 -0.43 3.59
CA GLN A 85 -17.95 -0.66 4.43
C GLN A 85 -16.73 -1.10 3.61
N ARG A 86 -16.89 -1.34 2.31
CA ARG A 86 -15.81 -1.88 1.46
C ARG A 86 -14.74 -0.82 1.22
N ARG A 87 -13.48 -1.19 1.45
CA ARG A 87 -12.29 -0.39 1.13
C ARG A 87 -11.57 -1.01 -0.04
N THR A 88 -11.13 -0.19 -0.98
CA THR A 88 -10.44 -0.67 -2.17
C THR A 88 -9.13 0.07 -2.42
N LEU A 89 -8.15 -0.65 -2.97
CA LEU A 89 -6.85 -0.14 -3.40
C LEU A 89 -6.70 -0.41 -4.90
N ALA A 90 -6.29 0.61 -5.65
CA ALA A 90 -5.87 0.46 -7.05
C ALA A 90 -4.36 0.67 -7.13
N ILE A 91 -3.67 -0.25 -7.82
CA ILE A 91 -2.22 -0.18 -8.03
C ILE A 91 -1.99 -0.07 -9.52
N LEU A 92 -1.28 0.98 -9.92
CA LEU A 92 -1.03 1.30 -11.33
C LEU A 92 0.46 1.28 -11.59
N ALA A 93 0.87 0.57 -12.63
CA ALA A 93 2.24 0.55 -13.10
C ALA A 93 2.33 1.20 -14.50
N PRO A 94 3.34 2.05 -14.75
CA PRO A 94 3.44 2.76 -16.03
C PRO A 94 3.85 1.87 -17.21
N THR A 95 4.32 0.63 -16.94
CA THR A 95 4.74 -0.33 -17.97
C THR A 95 4.51 -1.77 -17.51
N ASN A 96 4.38 -2.71 -18.45
CA ASN A 96 4.29 -4.15 -18.17
C ASN A 96 5.51 -4.69 -17.40
N LYS A 97 6.70 -4.12 -17.63
CA LYS A 97 7.91 -4.51 -16.90
C LYS A 97 7.82 -4.10 -15.42
N ALA A 98 7.35 -2.88 -15.14
CA ALA A 98 7.13 -2.43 -13.77
C ALA A 98 6.06 -3.28 -13.07
N ALA A 99 4.94 -3.56 -13.75
CA ALA A 99 3.89 -4.45 -13.23
C ALA A 99 4.44 -5.84 -12.92
N SER A 100 5.22 -6.43 -13.84
CA SER A 100 5.85 -7.74 -13.62
C SER A 100 6.75 -7.75 -12.38
N VAL A 101 7.57 -6.71 -12.16
CA VAL A 101 8.42 -6.60 -10.96
C VAL A 101 7.57 -6.53 -9.68
N LEU A 102 6.47 -5.79 -9.70
CA LEU A 102 5.53 -5.69 -8.56
C LEU A 102 4.88 -7.03 -8.26
N ARG A 103 4.39 -7.75 -9.28
CA ARG A 103 3.80 -9.09 -9.14
C ARG A 103 4.77 -10.11 -8.54
N HIS A 104 6.04 -10.06 -8.92
CA HIS A 104 7.09 -10.90 -8.31
C HIS A 104 7.33 -10.60 -6.83
N ARG A 105 6.88 -9.43 -6.34
CA ARG A 105 6.93 -9.04 -4.93
C ARG A 105 5.58 -9.22 -4.22
N GLY A 106 4.62 -9.92 -4.83
CA GLY A 106 3.30 -10.16 -4.25
C GLY A 106 2.34 -8.97 -4.37
N VAL A 107 2.70 -7.93 -5.13
CA VAL A 107 1.83 -6.77 -5.35
C VAL A 107 0.93 -7.02 -6.56
N PRO A 108 -0.41 -7.00 -6.41
CA PRO A 108 -1.37 -7.19 -7.49
C PRO A 108 -1.50 -5.94 -8.38
N ALA A 109 -0.43 -5.63 -9.14
CA ALA A 109 -0.34 -4.52 -10.10
C ALA A 109 -0.66 -4.93 -11.54
#